data_AF-A0A6J4RGJ7-F1
#
_entry.id   AF-A0A6J4RGJ7-F1
#
_cell.length_a   1.000
_cell.length_b   1.000
_cell.length_c   1.000
_cell.angle_alpha   90.00
_cell.angle_beta   90.00
_cell.angle_gamma   90.00
#
_symmetry.space_group_name_H-M   'P 1'
#
loop_
_entity.id
_entity.type
_entity.pdbx_description
1 polymer ?
#
loop_
_entity_poly.entity_id
_entity_poly.type
_entity_poly.pdbx_seq_one_letter_code
_entity_poly.pdbx_strand_id
1 'polypeptide(L)'
;MSATMSRRRVAFLLAGVIFLLTVAPATGKVDVLQIARRALRVAERADQAARHDKVTSARLADLGVGAADLADGAVTQSKLRDDAVTAGKLAAGAVTLGKLAGGSVSGATLQDGVITAGKVADEAIGSRALAGGSVTAAKVAANAIGTAALADGSVTASKIAAAAVGTAALSDGATTADKLADGAVVAAKLATGAVEVAKLADGAVTDDKLANGAVRTAKLADGSVNTAKLADGSVANAKLADGSVGNAKLADGSVSAAKLADNSVLTAKLVNDAVTAAKLANEAVTAAKLADGAVGTAKLADSAATAAKIADAAVIAAKLASGAVTSSALLDGGVASADLASGAVTFGKIASGAVDALALATGSVGTGALANGAVTGAKLAADSVDATKIVNDSITSAELALGSVDSAAILNATIGSADIAADAITNSRMANDSVDGPEIVNGAVGTLDLAADAVTSAKIQAAAVGAGELAADVIDTTKILNG
;
A
#
# COMPACT_ATOMS: atom_id res chain seq x y z
N MET A 1 -0.60 17.03 142.73
CA MET A 1 -0.03 16.87 144.09
C MET A 1 0.19 18.27 144.65
N SER A 2 -0.83 18.94 145.17
CA SER A 2 -1.39 18.78 146.52
C SER A 2 -0.31 18.80 147.60
N ALA A 3 0.09 20.00 147.98
CA ALA A 3 0.69 20.27 149.29
C ALA A 3 -0.15 21.36 149.97
N THR A 4 -1.43 21.05 150.17
CA THR A 4 -2.30 21.73 151.12
C THR A 4 -1.69 21.49 152.51
N MET A 5 -0.83 22.40 152.97
CA MET A 5 -0.54 22.50 154.40
C MET A 5 -1.84 22.87 155.10
N SER A 6 -2.51 21.84 155.63
CA SER A 6 -3.79 21.93 156.30
C SER A 6 -3.80 23.05 157.33
N ARG A 7 -4.84 23.89 157.28
CA ARG A 7 -5.17 24.93 158.26
C ARG A 7 -5.11 24.43 159.72
N ARG A 8 -5.14 23.11 159.95
CA ARG A 8 -4.90 22.46 161.25
C ARG A 8 -3.50 22.68 161.83
N ARG A 9 -2.45 22.83 161.01
CA ARG A 9 -1.08 23.10 161.51
C ARG A 9 -0.87 24.58 161.86
N VAL A 10 -1.56 25.49 161.17
CA VAL A 10 -1.62 26.92 161.52
C VAL A 10 -2.42 27.13 162.82
N ALA A 11 -3.50 26.36 163.03
CA ALA A 11 -4.24 26.35 164.29
C ALA A 11 -3.41 25.79 165.46
N PHE A 12 -2.56 24.77 165.24
CA PHE A 12 -1.67 24.24 166.28
C PHE A 12 -0.58 25.24 166.71
N LEU A 13 -0.07 26.05 165.78
CA LEU A 13 0.90 27.10 166.07
C LEU A 13 0.28 28.28 166.82
N LEU A 14 -0.98 28.61 166.54
CA LEU A 14 -1.73 29.62 167.30
C LEU A 14 -2.13 29.10 168.71
N ALA A 15 -2.47 27.82 168.84
CA ALA A 15 -2.83 27.19 170.12
C ALA A 15 -1.63 27.08 171.08
N GLY A 16 -0.42 26.83 170.56
CA GLY A 16 0.81 26.81 171.38
C GLY A 16 1.16 28.16 171.99
N VAL A 17 0.76 29.26 171.34
CA VAL A 17 0.99 30.64 171.82
C VAL A 17 -0.05 31.04 172.89
N ILE A 18 -1.27 30.49 172.85
CA ILE A 18 -2.30 30.73 173.87
C ILE A 18 -2.09 29.87 175.13
N PHE A 19 -1.49 28.67 175.01
CA PHE A 19 -1.20 27.81 176.17
C PHE A 19 -0.10 28.37 177.10
N LEU A 20 0.83 29.20 176.59
CA LEU A 20 1.87 29.83 177.40
C LEU A 20 1.41 31.07 178.20
N LEU A 21 0.15 31.50 178.06
CA LEU A 21 -0.43 32.67 178.74
C LEU A 21 -1.09 32.35 180.10
N THR A 22 -1.04 31.10 180.60
CA THR A 22 -1.70 30.68 181.86
C THR A 22 -0.77 30.38 183.04
N VAL A 23 0.54 30.59 182.90
CA VAL A 23 1.50 30.46 184.02
C VAL A 23 2.08 31.84 184.35
N ALA A 24 1.68 32.39 185.49
CA ALA A 24 2.21 33.64 186.03
C ALA A 24 3.50 33.37 186.87
N PRO A 25 4.28 34.39 187.27
CA PRO A 25 5.55 34.69 186.61
C PRO A 25 6.75 34.67 187.56
N ALA A 26 7.94 34.28 187.08
CA ALA A 26 9.19 34.44 187.83
C ALA A 26 10.35 34.83 186.91
N THR A 27 10.71 36.11 186.97
CA THR A 27 12.08 36.66 186.82
C THR A 27 12.91 36.29 185.58
N GLY A 28 12.92 37.18 184.58
CA GLY A 28 13.97 37.22 183.53
C GLY A 28 13.41 37.61 182.16
N LYS A 29 13.67 38.85 181.73
CA LYS A 29 13.11 39.51 180.54
C LYS A 29 13.35 38.69 179.25
N VAL A 30 12.36 37.91 178.81
CA VAL A 30 12.29 37.37 177.44
C VAL A 30 11.35 38.28 176.65
N ASP A 31 11.93 39.07 175.75
CA ASP A 31 11.23 40.08 174.96
C ASP A 31 10.31 39.42 173.91
N VAL A 32 9.06 39.17 174.31
CA VAL A 32 8.02 38.48 173.53
C VAL A 32 7.80 39.16 172.15
N LEU A 33 8.08 40.45 172.02
CA LEU A 33 8.01 41.16 170.74
C LEU A 33 9.05 40.66 169.72
N GLN A 34 10.24 40.24 170.17
CA GLN A 34 11.28 39.78 169.27
C GLN A 34 10.91 38.43 168.62
N ILE A 35 10.25 37.55 169.38
CA ILE A 35 9.75 36.25 168.90
C ILE A 35 8.59 36.45 167.92
N ALA A 36 7.65 37.34 168.23
CA ALA A 36 6.54 37.67 167.32
C ALA A 36 7.01 38.26 165.98
N ARG A 37 7.99 39.17 166.00
CA ARG A 37 8.58 39.73 164.76
C ARG A 37 9.39 38.71 163.96
N ARG A 38 9.96 37.68 164.61
CA ARG A 38 10.66 36.59 163.91
C ARG A 38 9.68 35.64 163.24
N ALA A 39 8.56 35.33 163.90
CA ALA A 39 7.48 34.52 163.32
C ALA A 39 6.81 35.22 162.11
N LEU A 40 6.57 36.53 162.19
CA LEU A 40 5.99 37.29 161.08
C LEU A 40 6.92 37.33 159.86
N ARG A 41 8.24 37.54 160.05
CA ARG A 41 9.21 37.48 158.95
C ARG A 41 9.34 36.10 158.31
N VAL A 42 9.12 35.02 159.07
CA VAL A 42 9.09 33.66 158.51
C VAL A 42 7.81 33.41 157.73
N ALA A 43 6.66 33.93 158.18
CA ALA A 43 5.40 33.87 157.45
C ALA A 43 5.44 34.71 156.14
N GLU A 44 6.04 35.91 156.17
CA GLU A 44 6.23 36.74 154.97
C GLU A 44 7.16 36.06 153.94
N ARG A 45 8.26 35.44 154.39
CA ARG A 45 9.16 34.69 153.49
C ARG A 45 8.49 33.46 152.88
N ALA A 46 7.55 32.83 153.60
CA ALA A 46 6.79 31.69 153.07
C ALA A 46 5.71 32.12 152.04
N ASP A 47 5.06 33.28 152.21
CA ASP A 47 4.09 33.80 151.22
C ASP A 47 4.79 34.28 149.93
N GLN A 48 5.96 34.91 150.04
CA GLN A 48 6.70 35.41 148.89
C GLN A 48 7.27 34.30 147.99
N ALA A 49 7.61 33.14 148.56
CA ALA A 49 8.07 31.96 147.80
C ALA A 49 6.92 31.22 147.08
N ALA A 50 5.66 31.39 147.48
CA ALA A 50 4.51 30.74 146.87
C ALA A 50 3.95 31.46 145.62
N ARG A 51 4.39 32.69 145.32
CA ARG A 51 3.89 33.50 144.18
C ARG A 51 4.61 33.25 142.84
N HIS A 52 5.55 32.33 142.76
CA HIS A 52 6.26 32.01 141.51
C HIS A 52 5.72 30.71 140.89
N ASP A 53 4.74 30.82 139.98
CA ASP A 53 4.69 30.11 138.69
C ASP A 53 3.30 30.21 138.04
N LYS A 54 3.15 31.17 137.11
CA LYS A 54 2.45 31.06 135.82
C LYS A 54 2.36 32.44 135.17
N VAL A 55 2.88 32.55 133.94
CA VAL A 55 2.59 33.69 133.06
C VAL A 55 1.18 33.48 132.51
N THR A 56 0.24 34.36 132.87
CA THR A 56 -1.12 34.37 132.32
C THR A 56 -1.19 35.31 131.11
N SER A 57 -2.19 35.17 130.25
CA SER A 57 -2.43 36.08 129.12
C SER A 57 -2.55 37.55 129.55
N ALA A 58 -2.97 37.80 130.79
CA ALA A 58 -3.01 39.14 131.40
C ALA A 58 -1.61 39.76 131.65
N ARG A 59 -0.54 38.94 131.76
CA ARG A 59 0.86 39.42 131.85
C ARG A 59 1.48 39.75 130.48
N LEU A 60 0.79 39.42 129.39
CA LEU A 60 1.27 39.55 128.01
C LEU A 60 0.54 40.67 127.24
N ALA A 61 0.14 41.75 127.93
CA ALA A 61 -0.67 42.81 127.33
C ALA A 61 0.04 43.53 126.16
N ASP A 62 -0.72 43.67 125.07
CA ASP A 62 -0.66 44.53 123.88
C ASP A 62 0.64 44.73 123.07
N LEU A 63 1.79 44.22 123.53
CA LEU A 63 3.02 44.03 122.73
C LEU A 63 3.75 42.73 123.14
N GLY A 64 2.99 41.74 123.62
CA GLY A 64 3.50 40.54 124.26
C GLY A 64 4.52 39.76 123.44
N VAL A 65 5.76 39.71 123.95
CA VAL A 65 6.93 38.96 123.48
C VAL A 65 7.47 39.45 122.13
N GLY A 66 8.41 40.39 122.17
CA GLY A 66 9.22 40.79 121.01
C GLY A 66 10.40 39.84 120.76
N ALA A 67 11.11 40.04 119.65
CA ALA A 67 12.28 39.22 119.31
C ALA A 67 13.39 39.26 120.39
N ALA A 68 13.52 40.37 121.12
CA ALA A 68 14.47 40.51 122.23
C ALA A 68 14.07 39.71 123.47
N ASP A 69 12.78 39.37 123.61
CA ASP A 69 12.23 38.62 124.75
C ASP A 69 12.32 37.10 124.53
N LEU A 70 12.71 36.68 123.32
CA LEU A 70 12.92 35.28 122.95
C LEU A 70 14.40 35.07 122.64
N ALA A 71 15.08 34.31 123.49
CA ALA A 71 16.40 33.80 123.15
C ALA A 71 16.33 32.93 121.87
N ASP A 72 17.46 32.78 121.19
CA ASP A 72 17.51 31.88 120.03
C ASP A 72 17.14 30.44 120.45
N GLY A 73 16.29 29.79 119.66
CA GLY A 73 15.68 28.49 120.03
C GLY A 73 14.75 28.54 121.26
N ALA A 74 14.31 29.71 121.73
CA ALA A 74 13.40 29.81 122.88
C ALA A 74 12.07 29.09 122.64
N VAL A 75 11.58 29.09 121.41
CA VAL A 75 10.38 28.37 120.97
C VAL A 75 10.80 27.10 120.23
N THR A 76 10.69 25.95 120.90
CA THR A 76 10.96 24.62 120.33
C THR A 76 9.66 23.83 120.17
N GLN A 77 9.69 22.76 119.39
CA GLN A 77 8.54 21.86 119.21
C GLN A 77 7.96 21.39 120.56
N SER A 78 8.80 21.04 121.54
CA SER A 78 8.35 20.58 122.86
C SER A 78 7.68 21.66 123.72
N LYS A 79 7.89 22.94 123.39
CA LYS A 79 7.34 24.10 124.11
C LYS A 79 6.06 24.63 123.45
N LEU A 80 5.80 24.23 122.20
CA LEU A 80 4.54 24.45 121.51
C LEU A 80 3.65 23.22 121.73
N ARG A 81 2.43 23.43 122.23
CA ARG A 81 1.43 22.36 122.19
C ARG A 81 1.01 22.12 120.74
N ASP A 82 0.42 20.96 120.49
CA ASP A 82 -0.27 20.71 119.22
C ASP A 82 -1.29 21.84 118.98
N ASP A 83 -1.36 22.32 117.73
CA ASP A 83 -2.17 23.47 117.31
C ASP A 83 -1.87 24.80 118.05
N ALA A 84 -0.71 24.92 118.69
CA ALA A 84 -0.29 26.19 119.30
C ALA A 84 -0.18 27.30 118.24
N VAL A 85 0.26 26.97 117.02
CA VAL A 85 0.34 27.87 115.86
C VAL A 85 -0.63 27.38 114.79
N THR A 86 -1.83 27.96 114.75
CA THR A 86 -2.83 27.70 113.69
C THR A 86 -2.84 28.83 112.67
N ALA A 87 -3.46 28.60 111.51
CA ALA A 87 -3.56 29.61 110.45
C ALA A 87 -4.13 30.96 110.96
N GLY A 88 -5.13 30.94 111.85
CA GLY A 88 -5.72 32.17 112.41
C GLY A 88 -4.81 32.92 113.41
N LYS A 89 -3.74 32.28 113.90
CA LYS A 89 -2.74 32.90 114.79
C LYS A 89 -1.54 33.46 114.02
N LEU A 90 -1.45 33.19 112.72
CA LEU A 90 -0.44 33.73 111.83
C LEU A 90 -1.05 34.88 111.02
N ALA A 91 -0.48 36.07 111.14
CA ALA A 91 -0.85 37.17 110.25
C ALA A 91 -0.52 36.81 108.79
N ALA A 92 -1.23 37.41 107.84
CA ALA A 92 -0.90 37.27 106.42
C ALA A 92 0.56 37.70 106.18
N GLY A 93 1.36 36.84 105.52
CA GLY A 93 2.80 37.08 105.32
C GLY A 93 3.68 36.95 106.57
N ALA A 94 3.14 36.44 107.69
CA ALA A 94 3.94 36.17 108.89
C ALA A 94 5.08 35.17 108.61
N VAL A 95 4.82 34.18 107.75
CA VAL A 95 5.80 33.20 107.27
C VAL A 95 6.08 33.48 105.79
N THR A 96 7.27 34.00 105.49
CA THR A 96 7.77 34.22 104.12
C THR A 96 8.93 33.27 103.83
N LEU A 97 9.31 33.10 102.56
CA LEU A 97 10.43 32.21 102.18
C LEU A 97 11.71 32.52 102.96
N GLY A 98 12.03 33.79 103.22
CA GLY A 98 13.22 34.18 103.98
C GLY A 98 13.15 33.89 105.48
N LYS A 99 11.97 33.58 106.01
CA LYS A 99 11.75 33.19 107.42
C LYS A 99 11.72 31.66 107.61
N LEU A 100 11.76 30.91 106.52
CA LEU A 100 11.84 29.45 106.51
C LEU A 100 13.31 29.06 106.33
N ALA A 101 13.81 28.15 107.16
CA ALA A 101 15.14 27.59 106.94
C ALA A 101 15.16 26.78 105.63
N GLY A 102 16.27 26.83 104.88
CA GLY A 102 16.40 26.05 103.65
C GLY A 102 16.13 24.57 103.90
N GLY A 103 15.19 23.99 103.15
CA GLY A 103 14.77 22.58 103.30
C GLY A 103 13.74 22.31 104.40
N SER A 104 13.30 23.32 105.17
CA SER A 104 12.25 23.14 106.18
C SER A 104 10.88 22.79 105.58
N VAL A 105 10.66 23.16 104.31
CA VAL A 105 9.54 22.71 103.49
C VAL A 105 10.10 21.82 102.39
N SER A 106 10.18 20.52 102.67
CA SER A 106 10.60 19.47 101.74
C SER A 106 9.42 18.61 101.33
N GLY A 107 9.60 17.78 100.29
CA GLY A 107 8.61 16.77 99.90
C GLY A 107 8.25 15.80 101.03
N ALA A 108 9.12 15.61 102.03
CA ALA A 108 8.83 14.78 103.21
C ALA A 108 7.91 15.47 104.23
N THR A 109 7.91 16.82 104.25
CA THR A 109 7.04 17.62 105.13
C THR A 109 5.73 18.05 104.46
N LEU A 110 5.64 17.89 103.13
CA LEU A 110 4.44 18.13 102.34
C LEU A 110 3.71 16.79 102.17
N GLN A 111 2.48 16.68 102.68
CA GLN A 111 1.66 15.50 102.44
C GLN A 111 1.32 15.35 100.96
N ASP A 112 1.13 14.12 100.50
CA ASP A 112 0.68 13.85 99.12
C ASP A 112 -0.60 14.64 98.81
N GLY A 113 -0.60 15.33 97.66
CA GLY A 113 -1.72 16.16 97.24
C GLY A 113 -1.88 17.49 97.98
N VAL A 114 -0.96 17.87 98.89
CA VAL A 114 -1.06 19.16 99.58
C VAL A 114 -0.89 20.35 98.63
N ILE A 115 -0.16 20.18 97.52
CA ILE A 115 -0.08 21.14 96.41
C ILE A 115 -1.03 20.65 95.30
N THR A 116 -2.21 21.24 95.23
CA THR A 116 -3.19 21.00 94.15
C THR A 116 -3.11 22.11 93.11
N ALA A 117 -3.72 21.89 91.93
CA ALA A 117 -3.73 22.89 90.85
C ALA A 117 -4.18 24.28 91.32
N GLY A 118 -5.21 24.37 92.18
CA GLY A 118 -5.68 25.66 92.72
C GLY A 118 -4.77 26.35 93.75
N LYS A 119 -3.72 25.67 94.22
CA LYS A 119 -2.71 26.24 95.14
C LYS A 119 -1.46 26.72 94.41
N VAL A 120 -1.38 26.46 93.11
CA VAL A 120 -0.33 26.92 92.21
C VAL A 120 -0.96 28.00 91.35
N ALA A 121 -0.41 29.22 91.38
CA ALA A 121 -0.91 30.26 90.48
C ALA A 121 -0.63 29.89 89.02
N ASP A 122 -1.44 30.39 88.10
CA ASP A 122 -1.21 30.22 86.66
C ASP A 122 0.22 30.67 86.32
N GLU A 123 0.92 29.85 85.52
CA GLU A 123 2.33 30.04 85.12
C GLU A 123 3.37 30.05 86.25
N ALA A 124 3.00 29.78 87.50
CA ALA A 124 3.95 29.77 88.62
C ALA A 124 5.07 28.73 88.46
N ILE A 125 4.83 27.68 87.67
CA ILE A 125 5.82 26.65 87.33
C ILE A 125 6.40 26.93 85.94
N GLY A 126 7.33 27.88 85.86
CA GLY A 126 8.09 28.17 84.65
C GLY A 126 9.21 27.14 84.38
N SER A 127 9.90 27.29 83.24
CA SER A 127 10.99 26.37 82.83
C SER A 127 12.15 26.27 83.82
N ARG A 128 12.38 27.29 84.68
CA ARG A 128 13.37 27.23 85.76
C ARG A 128 12.92 26.43 86.98
N ALA A 129 11.62 26.27 87.18
CA ALA A 129 11.05 25.48 88.27
C ALA A 129 11.04 23.97 87.94
N LEU A 130 11.16 23.61 86.65
CA LEU A 130 11.26 22.24 86.17
C LEU A 130 12.71 21.88 85.87
N ALA A 131 13.29 20.96 86.65
CA ALA A 131 14.60 20.40 86.31
C ALA A 131 14.54 19.63 84.97
N GLY A 132 15.64 19.59 84.21
CA GLY A 132 15.72 18.78 82.99
C GLY A 132 15.37 17.31 83.27
N GLY A 133 14.44 16.75 82.49
CA GLY A 133 13.96 15.37 82.69
C GLY A 133 12.94 15.19 83.84
N SER A 134 12.56 16.26 84.55
CA SER A 134 11.53 16.18 85.60
C SER A 134 10.16 15.77 85.06
N VAL A 135 9.82 16.17 83.82
CA VAL A 135 8.64 15.72 83.08
C VAL A 135 9.05 14.60 82.12
N THR A 136 8.80 13.36 82.51
CA THR A 136 9.02 12.16 81.70
C THR A 136 7.72 11.73 81.03
N ALA A 137 7.78 10.87 80.00
CA ALA A 137 6.58 10.31 79.37
C ALA A 137 5.60 9.70 80.40
N ALA A 138 6.10 9.01 81.43
CA ALA A 138 5.26 8.45 82.50
C ALA A 138 4.50 9.49 83.36
N LYS A 139 4.91 10.76 83.34
CA LYS A 139 4.27 11.87 84.07
C LYS A 139 3.31 12.66 83.20
N VAL A 140 3.26 12.35 81.91
CA VAL A 140 2.33 12.94 80.94
C VAL A 140 1.24 11.89 80.73
N ALA A 141 0.01 12.21 81.15
CA ALA A 141 -1.10 11.30 80.91
C ALA A 141 -1.32 11.07 79.40
N ALA A 142 -1.91 9.94 79.03
CA ALA A 142 -2.26 9.69 77.63
C ALA A 142 -3.14 10.84 77.10
N ASN A 143 -2.80 11.34 75.90
CA ASN A 143 -3.45 12.49 75.26
C ASN A 143 -3.36 13.83 76.02
N ALA A 144 -2.53 13.95 77.07
CA ALA A 144 -2.38 15.21 77.79
C ALA A 144 -1.76 16.33 76.92
N ILE A 145 -1.00 15.96 75.88
CA ILE A 145 -0.49 16.89 74.88
C ILE A 145 -1.37 16.79 73.64
N GLY A 146 -2.38 17.66 73.55
CA GLY A 146 -3.20 17.82 72.35
C GLY A 146 -2.50 18.67 71.27
N THR A 147 -3.10 18.75 70.09
CA THR A 147 -2.56 19.56 68.97
C THR A 147 -2.39 21.03 69.33
N ALA A 148 -3.30 21.60 70.13
CA ALA A 148 -3.20 22.99 70.61
C ALA A 148 -1.99 23.24 71.54
N ALA A 149 -1.47 22.18 72.18
CA ALA A 149 -0.27 22.27 73.02
C ALA A 149 1.04 22.13 72.21
N LEU A 150 0.95 21.78 70.93
CA LEU A 150 2.07 21.71 70.00
C LEU A 150 2.03 22.93 69.08
N ALA A 151 3.05 23.78 69.15
CA ALA A 151 3.20 24.85 68.17
C ALA A 151 3.39 24.28 66.76
N ASP A 152 2.94 25.02 65.74
CA ASP A 152 3.14 24.63 64.34
C ASP A 152 4.63 24.42 64.02
N GLY A 153 4.95 23.30 63.37
CA GLY A 153 6.32 22.91 63.06
C GLY A 153 7.15 22.42 64.25
N SER A 154 6.59 22.37 65.47
CA SER A 154 7.31 21.90 66.66
C SER A 154 7.71 20.42 66.58
N VAL A 155 6.97 19.60 65.82
CA VAL A 155 7.32 18.20 65.53
C VAL A 155 8.07 18.13 64.20
N THR A 156 9.39 18.19 64.27
CA THR A 156 10.28 18.07 63.11
C THR A 156 10.55 16.61 62.76
N ALA A 157 11.03 16.32 61.55
CA ALA A 157 11.39 14.96 61.13
C ALA A 157 12.36 14.27 62.11
N SER A 158 13.30 15.01 62.71
CA SER A 158 14.23 14.50 63.73
C SER A 158 13.57 14.09 65.06
N LYS A 159 12.36 14.59 65.35
CA LYS A 159 11.57 14.24 66.54
C LYS A 159 10.64 13.05 66.29
N ILE A 160 10.52 12.60 65.04
CA ILE A 160 9.75 11.43 64.64
C ILE A 160 10.72 10.26 64.44
N ALA A 161 10.60 9.22 65.26
CA ALA A 161 11.43 8.03 65.08
C ALA A 161 11.14 7.35 63.73
N ALA A 162 12.12 6.61 63.20
CA ALA A 162 11.93 5.83 61.97
C ALA A 162 10.72 4.89 62.12
N ALA A 163 9.83 4.88 61.11
CA ALA A 163 8.57 4.14 61.10
C ALA A 163 7.54 4.50 62.19
N ALA A 164 7.74 5.59 62.95
CA ALA A 164 6.76 6.03 63.95
C ALA A 164 5.42 6.46 63.32
N VAL A 165 5.43 6.89 62.06
CA VAL A 165 4.22 7.16 61.27
C VAL A 165 4.00 5.99 60.32
N GLY A 166 3.21 5.00 60.76
CA GLY A 166 2.77 3.89 59.92
C GLY A 166 1.58 4.25 59.04
N THR A 167 1.16 3.34 58.16
CA THR A 167 0.00 3.54 57.27
C THR A 167 -1.28 3.81 58.04
N ALA A 168 -1.48 3.18 59.21
CA ALA A 168 -2.65 3.45 60.07
C ALA A 168 -2.67 4.86 60.69
N ALA A 169 -1.52 5.53 60.76
CA ALA A 169 -1.41 6.93 61.21
C ALA A 169 -1.61 7.94 60.07
N LEU A 170 -1.68 7.47 58.81
CA LEU A 170 -1.98 8.26 57.63
C LEU A 170 -3.42 7.97 57.21
N SER A 171 -4.30 8.95 57.30
CA SER A 171 -5.64 8.83 56.71
C SER A 171 -5.57 8.54 55.21
N ASP A 172 -6.61 7.91 54.65
CA ASP A 172 -6.72 7.73 53.20
C ASP A 172 -6.61 9.08 52.48
N GLY A 173 -5.70 9.17 51.50
CA GLY A 173 -5.40 10.42 50.80
C GLY A 173 -4.52 11.40 51.57
N ALA A 174 -3.99 11.04 52.75
CA ALA A 174 -3.09 11.91 53.52
C ALA A 174 -1.84 12.32 52.72
N THR A 175 -1.33 11.45 51.85
CA THR A 175 -0.30 11.77 50.85
C THR A 175 -0.94 12.15 49.51
N THR A 176 -1.17 13.44 49.31
CA THR A 176 -1.64 14.01 48.04
C THR A 176 -0.47 14.32 47.10
N ALA A 177 -0.76 14.60 45.82
CA ALA A 177 0.26 14.99 44.84
C ALA A 177 1.12 16.16 45.36
N ASP A 178 0.51 17.21 45.92
CA ASP A 178 1.23 18.37 46.47
C ASP A 178 2.19 18.05 47.63
N LYS A 179 2.00 16.89 48.30
CA LYS A 179 2.88 16.42 49.39
C LYS A 179 4.01 15.53 48.88
N LEU A 180 4.00 15.16 47.61
CA LEU A 180 5.07 14.43 46.94
C LEU A 180 5.83 15.41 46.06
N ALA A 181 7.13 15.60 46.33
CA ALA A 181 7.98 16.36 45.43
C ALA A 181 8.04 15.73 44.03
N ASP A 182 8.31 16.53 43.00
CA ASP A 182 8.52 16.03 41.65
C ASP A 182 9.63 14.97 41.64
N GLY A 183 9.35 13.81 41.03
CA GLY A 183 10.26 12.67 41.04
C GLY A 183 10.37 11.92 42.37
N ALA A 184 9.54 12.24 43.38
CA ALA A 184 9.56 11.51 44.65
C ALA A 184 9.25 10.02 44.50
N VAL A 185 8.46 9.64 43.49
CA VAL A 185 8.16 8.24 43.14
C VAL A 185 8.94 7.87 41.87
N VAL A 186 10.17 7.38 42.05
CA VAL A 186 10.99 6.84 40.96
C VAL A 186 10.74 5.35 40.76
N ALA A 187 11.16 4.80 39.61
CA ALA A 187 11.03 3.38 39.30
C ALA A 187 11.55 2.45 40.42
N ALA A 188 12.67 2.79 41.07
CA ALA A 188 13.23 2.00 42.18
C ALA A 188 12.34 1.96 43.43
N LYS A 189 11.39 2.90 43.58
CA LYS A 189 10.41 2.94 44.67
C LYS A 189 9.10 2.23 44.31
N LEU A 190 8.93 1.81 43.05
CA LEU A 190 7.79 1.04 42.59
C LEU A 190 8.20 -0.43 42.51
N ALA A 191 7.54 -1.28 43.29
CA ALA A 191 7.70 -2.72 43.14
C ALA A 191 7.26 -3.17 41.74
N THR A 192 7.82 -4.28 41.24
CA THR A 192 7.35 -4.90 40.00
C THR A 192 5.85 -5.20 40.10
N GLY A 193 5.06 -4.70 39.14
CA GLY A 193 3.60 -4.85 39.15
C GLY A 193 2.86 -3.86 40.07
N ALA A 194 3.54 -2.90 40.71
CA ALA A 194 2.87 -1.91 41.55
C ALA A 194 1.83 -1.06 40.78
N VAL A 195 2.09 -0.82 39.49
CA VAL A 195 1.17 -0.15 38.55
C VAL A 195 0.52 -1.20 37.66
N GLU A 196 -0.68 -1.60 38.04
CA GLU A 196 -1.55 -2.49 37.25
C GLU A 196 -2.41 -1.67 36.28
N VAL A 197 -2.99 -2.33 35.27
CA VAL A 197 -3.84 -1.66 34.28
C VAL A 197 -4.96 -0.85 34.95
N ALA A 198 -5.60 -1.40 35.99
CA ALA A 198 -6.67 -0.70 36.73
C ALA A 198 -6.20 0.58 37.46
N LYS A 199 -4.89 0.75 37.65
CA LYS A 199 -4.28 1.94 38.28
C LYS A 199 -3.87 3.00 37.25
N LEU A 200 -3.95 2.68 35.95
CA LEU A 200 -3.75 3.64 34.87
C LEU A 200 -5.12 4.10 34.38
N ALA A 201 -5.38 5.40 34.47
CA ALA A 201 -6.56 5.98 33.84
C ALA A 201 -6.51 5.81 32.31
N ASP A 202 -7.67 5.80 31.66
CA ASP A 202 -7.74 5.80 30.20
C ASP A 202 -6.97 7.01 29.64
N GLY A 203 -6.07 6.76 28.68
CA GLY A 203 -5.18 7.80 28.13
C GLY A 203 -4.01 8.20 29.03
N ALA A 204 -3.78 7.53 30.17
CA ALA A 204 -2.63 7.83 31.04
C ALA A 204 -1.27 7.59 30.36
N VAL A 205 -1.21 6.72 29.35
CA VAL A 205 -0.03 6.49 28.50
C VAL A 205 -0.30 7.11 27.14
N THR A 206 0.23 8.31 26.92
CA THR A 206 0.17 9.07 25.67
C THR A 206 1.40 8.79 24.81
N ASP A 207 1.39 9.23 23.55
CA ASP A 207 2.52 9.06 22.64
C ASP A 207 3.83 9.64 23.22
N ASP A 208 3.79 10.83 23.83
CA ASP A 208 4.96 11.45 24.49
C ASP A 208 5.52 10.61 25.66
N LYS A 209 4.72 9.72 26.25
CA LYS A 209 5.12 8.82 27.34
C LYS A 209 5.67 7.49 26.82
N LEU A 210 5.54 7.20 25.53
CA LEU A 210 6.10 6.02 24.87
C LEU A 210 7.35 6.42 24.09
N ALA A 211 8.51 5.94 24.54
CA ALA A 211 9.73 6.09 23.75
C ALA A 211 9.60 5.38 22.37
N ASN A 212 10.34 5.88 21.37
CA ASN A 212 10.41 5.24 20.06
C ASN A 212 10.79 3.75 20.20
N GLY A 213 9.93 2.86 19.68
CA GLY A 213 10.12 1.41 19.75
C GLY A 213 9.70 0.76 21.08
N ALA A 214 9.06 1.49 22.00
CA ALA A 214 8.52 0.94 23.24
C ALA A 214 7.50 -0.18 22.98
N VAL A 215 6.69 -0.05 21.92
CA VAL A 215 5.77 -1.09 21.46
C VAL A 215 6.49 -2.00 20.47
N ARG A 216 6.99 -3.14 20.97
CA ARG A 216 7.61 -4.19 20.14
C ARG A 216 6.54 -5.11 19.57
N THR A 217 6.84 -5.83 18.49
CA THR A 217 5.90 -6.75 17.81
C THR A 217 5.25 -7.74 18.77
N ALA A 218 6.00 -8.29 19.74
CA ALA A 218 5.46 -9.21 20.76
C ALA A 218 4.43 -8.59 21.74
N LYS A 219 4.27 -7.26 21.71
CA LYS A 219 3.25 -6.53 22.48
C LYS A 219 2.03 -6.16 21.63
N LEU A 220 2.09 -6.39 20.32
CA LEU A 220 0.94 -6.28 19.42
C LEU A 220 0.31 -7.66 19.30
N ALA A 221 -0.99 -7.76 19.63
CA ALA A 221 -1.73 -8.98 19.37
C ALA A 221 -1.88 -9.19 17.85
N ASP A 222 -2.00 -10.45 17.42
CA ASP A 222 -2.24 -10.75 16.01
C ASP A 222 -3.52 -10.04 15.52
N GLY A 223 -3.40 -9.32 14.40
CA GLY A 223 -4.49 -8.50 13.84
C GLY A 223 -4.75 -7.17 14.56
N SER A 224 -3.96 -6.80 15.59
CA SER A 224 -4.15 -5.53 16.29
C SER A 224 -3.89 -4.31 15.40
N VAL A 225 -3.12 -4.47 14.31
CA VAL A 225 -2.92 -3.47 13.26
C VAL A 225 -3.86 -3.82 12.10
N ASN A 226 -5.03 -3.18 12.08
CA ASN A 226 -6.02 -3.32 11.01
C ASN A 226 -5.86 -2.21 9.96
N THR A 227 -6.59 -2.29 8.86
CA THR A 227 -6.52 -1.30 7.77
C THR A 227 -6.82 0.11 8.25
N ALA A 228 -7.73 0.31 9.21
CA ALA A 228 -8.03 1.63 9.77
C ALA A 228 -6.87 2.24 10.59
N LYS A 229 -5.93 1.41 11.05
CA LYS A 229 -4.71 1.84 11.76
C LYS A 229 -3.53 2.04 10.82
N LEU A 230 -3.64 1.65 9.55
CA LEU A 230 -2.63 1.87 8.53
C LEU A 230 -3.00 3.12 7.72
N ALA A 231 -2.14 4.12 7.73
CA ALA A 231 -2.29 5.27 6.83
C ALA A 231 -2.15 4.81 5.36
N ASP A 232 -2.82 5.51 4.45
CA ASP A 232 -2.70 5.26 3.01
C ASP A 232 -1.23 5.34 2.58
N GLY A 233 -0.76 4.32 1.84
CA GLY A 233 0.63 4.22 1.39
C GLY A 233 1.64 3.75 2.45
N SER A 234 1.22 3.48 3.69
CA SER A 234 2.14 2.97 4.74
C SER A 234 2.76 1.61 4.42
N VAL A 235 2.09 0.81 3.60
CA VAL A 235 2.61 -0.45 3.06
C VAL A 235 3.30 -0.18 1.70
N ALA A 236 4.55 0.26 1.76
CA ALA A 236 5.38 0.42 0.57
C ALA A 236 5.82 -0.96 0.01
N ASN A 237 6.22 -1.02 -1.27
CA ASN A 237 6.69 -2.26 -1.91
C ASN A 237 7.76 -3.00 -1.10
N ALA A 238 8.68 -2.29 -0.44
CA ALA A 238 9.71 -2.89 0.40
C ALA A 238 9.17 -3.62 1.65
N LYS A 239 7.89 -3.43 2.00
CA LYS A 239 7.18 -4.12 3.08
C LYS A 239 6.39 -5.34 2.58
N LEU A 240 6.25 -5.50 1.27
CA LEU A 240 5.64 -6.65 0.64
C LEU A 240 6.74 -7.64 0.28
N ALA A 241 6.62 -8.88 0.76
CA ALA A 241 7.52 -9.95 0.32
C ALA A 241 7.22 -10.31 -1.15
N ASP A 242 8.22 -10.79 -1.87
CA ASP A 242 8.03 -11.25 -3.25
C ASP A 242 6.92 -12.32 -3.31
N GLY A 243 5.92 -12.09 -4.16
CA GLY A 243 4.77 -12.98 -4.32
C GLY A 243 3.68 -12.84 -3.23
N SER A 244 3.80 -11.93 -2.25
CA SER A 244 2.78 -11.75 -1.22
C SER A 244 1.43 -11.26 -1.76
N VAL A 245 1.45 -10.62 -2.94
CA VAL A 245 0.25 -10.23 -3.69
C VAL A 245 -0.01 -11.25 -4.80
N GLY A 246 -0.67 -12.35 -4.44
CA GLY A 246 -1.13 -13.37 -5.40
C GLY A 246 -2.47 -13.01 -6.07
N ASN A 247 -2.89 -13.83 -7.04
CA ASN A 247 -4.15 -13.61 -7.78
C ASN A 247 -5.37 -13.43 -6.87
N ALA A 248 -5.48 -14.20 -5.78
CA ALA A 248 -6.60 -14.07 -4.83
C ALA A 248 -6.65 -12.72 -4.08
N LYS A 249 -5.55 -11.95 -4.09
CA LYS A 249 -5.46 -10.61 -3.50
C LYS A 249 -5.69 -9.50 -4.53
N LEU A 250 -5.68 -9.83 -5.82
CA LEU A 250 -5.99 -8.91 -6.91
C LEU A 250 -7.44 -9.11 -7.31
N ALA A 251 -8.27 -8.08 -7.12
CA ALA A 251 -9.65 -8.11 -7.62
C ALA A 251 -9.65 -8.19 -9.17
N ASP A 252 -10.70 -8.76 -9.74
CA ASP A 252 -10.87 -8.81 -11.19
C ASP A 252 -10.82 -7.40 -11.80
N GLY A 253 -10.02 -7.23 -12.84
CA GLY A 253 -9.78 -5.93 -13.48
C GLY A 253 -8.90 -4.96 -12.68
N SER A 254 -8.38 -5.35 -11.51
CA SER A 254 -7.52 -4.47 -10.70
C SER A 254 -6.20 -4.11 -11.40
N VAL A 255 -5.71 -4.95 -12.32
CA VAL A 255 -4.56 -4.64 -13.20
C VAL A 255 -5.09 -4.10 -14.52
N SER A 256 -5.24 -2.78 -14.60
CA SER A 256 -5.61 -2.09 -15.84
C SER A 256 -4.39 -1.91 -16.76
N ALA A 257 -4.63 -1.62 -18.04
CA ALA A 257 -3.56 -1.33 -18.99
C ALA A 257 -2.63 -0.20 -18.50
N ALA A 258 -3.17 0.82 -17.82
CA ALA A 258 -2.39 1.93 -17.26
C ALA A 258 -1.45 1.51 -16.10
N LYS A 259 -1.71 0.36 -15.46
CA LYS A 259 -0.85 -0.21 -14.41
C LYS A 259 0.25 -1.13 -14.96
N LEU A 260 0.17 -1.48 -16.25
CA LEU A 260 1.19 -2.23 -16.96
C LEU A 260 2.12 -1.24 -17.65
N ALA A 261 3.39 -1.25 -17.30
CA ALA A 261 4.39 -0.48 -18.04
C ALA A 261 4.48 -0.99 -19.49
N ASP A 262 4.88 -0.12 -20.41
CA ASP A 262 5.14 -0.50 -21.80
C ASP A 262 6.11 -1.69 -21.86
N ASN A 263 5.78 -2.67 -22.70
CA ASN A 263 6.53 -3.93 -22.85
C ASN A 263 6.61 -4.84 -21.60
N SER A 264 5.79 -4.61 -20.57
CA SER A 264 5.76 -5.49 -19.39
C SER A 264 5.19 -6.88 -19.68
N VAL A 265 4.30 -7.01 -20.67
CA VAL A 265 3.77 -8.29 -21.16
C VAL A 265 4.64 -8.79 -22.32
N LEU A 266 5.76 -9.41 -21.97
CA LEU A 266 6.66 -10.04 -22.95
C LEU A 266 6.09 -11.37 -23.45
N THR A 267 6.59 -11.86 -24.59
CA THR A 267 6.17 -13.14 -25.20
C THR A 267 6.26 -14.31 -24.21
N ALA A 268 7.31 -14.35 -23.37
CA ALA A 268 7.47 -15.38 -22.34
C ALA A 268 6.40 -15.35 -21.23
N LYS A 269 5.63 -14.25 -21.12
CA LYS A 269 4.49 -14.10 -20.18
C LYS A 269 3.17 -14.49 -20.84
N LEU A 270 3.12 -14.60 -22.17
CA LEU A 270 1.98 -15.14 -22.91
C LEU A 270 2.22 -16.62 -23.13
N VAL A 271 1.50 -17.46 -22.39
CA VAL A 271 1.47 -18.90 -22.67
C VAL A 271 0.92 -19.16 -24.08
N ASN A 272 1.23 -20.32 -24.65
CA ASN A 272 0.64 -20.73 -25.93
C ASN A 272 -0.90 -20.64 -25.85
N ASP A 273 -1.50 -20.12 -26.91
CA ASP A 273 -2.95 -19.88 -27.02
C ASP A 273 -3.53 -18.85 -26.02
N ALA A 274 -2.69 -18.07 -25.34
CA ALA A 274 -3.15 -16.99 -24.47
C ALA A 274 -3.97 -15.93 -25.22
N VAL A 275 -3.66 -15.67 -26.49
CA VAL A 275 -4.41 -14.77 -27.37
C VAL A 275 -5.15 -15.61 -28.41
N THR A 276 -6.44 -15.83 -28.18
CA THR A 276 -7.32 -16.56 -29.09
C THR A 276 -8.08 -15.61 -30.00
N ALA A 277 -8.69 -16.13 -31.08
CA ALA A 277 -9.53 -15.33 -31.96
C ALA A 277 -10.64 -14.57 -31.20
N ALA A 278 -11.26 -15.18 -30.19
CA ALA A 278 -12.29 -14.54 -29.36
C ALA A 278 -11.77 -13.38 -28.49
N LYS A 279 -10.45 -13.32 -28.24
CA LYS A 279 -9.80 -12.23 -27.49
C LYS A 279 -9.33 -11.08 -28.39
N LEU A 280 -9.32 -11.30 -29.71
CA LEU A 280 -9.02 -10.26 -30.69
C LEU A 280 -10.34 -9.65 -31.15
N ALA A 281 -10.48 -8.33 -30.97
CA ALA A 281 -11.59 -7.62 -31.58
C ALA A 281 -11.53 -7.75 -33.11
N ASN A 282 -12.68 -7.60 -33.77
CA ASN A 282 -12.71 -7.51 -35.23
C ASN A 282 -11.75 -6.40 -35.69
N GLU A 283 -10.96 -6.68 -36.74
CA GLU A 283 -9.95 -5.78 -37.29
C GLU A 283 -8.79 -5.42 -36.32
N ALA A 284 -8.65 -6.11 -35.19
CA ALA A 284 -7.54 -5.88 -34.26
C ALA A 284 -6.16 -6.13 -34.89
N VAL A 285 -6.08 -7.00 -35.90
CA VAL A 285 -4.87 -7.24 -36.72
C VAL A 285 -5.09 -6.62 -38.09
N THR A 286 -4.54 -5.42 -38.29
CA THR A 286 -4.59 -4.69 -39.55
C THR A 286 -3.35 -4.97 -40.38
N ALA A 287 -3.36 -4.62 -41.67
CA ALA A 287 -2.18 -4.75 -42.54
C ALA A 287 -0.95 -4.06 -41.96
N ALA A 288 -1.10 -2.88 -41.34
CA ALA A 288 0.00 -2.16 -40.69
C ALA A 288 0.61 -2.88 -39.47
N LYS A 289 -0.12 -3.83 -38.86
CA LYS A 289 0.35 -4.64 -37.73
C LYS A 289 1.01 -5.95 -38.20
N LEU A 290 0.92 -6.27 -39.48
CA LEU A 290 1.58 -7.43 -40.08
C LEU A 290 2.84 -6.95 -40.79
N ALA A 291 3.99 -7.53 -40.42
CA ALA A 291 5.20 -7.34 -41.20
C ALA A 291 5.05 -7.95 -42.60
N ASP A 292 5.78 -7.41 -43.57
CA ASP A 292 5.81 -7.96 -44.93
C ASP A 292 6.19 -9.45 -44.90
N GLY A 293 5.35 -10.28 -45.52
CA GLY A 293 5.53 -11.74 -45.54
C GLY A 293 5.10 -12.49 -44.27
N ALA A 294 4.56 -11.81 -43.25
CA ALA A 294 4.09 -12.47 -42.02
C ALA A 294 2.99 -13.52 -42.29
N VAL A 295 2.17 -13.30 -43.32
CA VAL A 295 1.18 -14.26 -43.80
C VAL A 295 1.75 -15.02 -45.01
N GLY A 296 2.51 -16.08 -44.72
CA GLY A 296 3.02 -16.99 -45.76
C GLY A 296 1.95 -17.96 -46.27
N THR A 297 2.24 -18.69 -47.34
CA THR A 297 1.30 -19.66 -47.96
C THR A 297 0.83 -20.74 -46.98
N ALA A 298 1.70 -21.23 -46.10
CA ALA A 298 1.32 -22.21 -45.06
C ALA A 298 0.35 -21.65 -44.00
N LYS A 299 0.19 -20.32 -43.91
CA LYS A 299 -0.76 -19.64 -43.02
C LYS A 299 -2.07 -19.31 -43.72
N LEU A 300 -2.12 -19.38 -45.05
CA LEU A 300 -3.33 -19.29 -45.83
C LEU A 300 -3.91 -20.70 -45.99
N ALA A 301 -5.14 -20.91 -45.52
CA ALA A 301 -5.84 -22.14 -45.81
C ALA A 301 -6.07 -22.28 -47.33
N ASP A 302 -6.24 -23.51 -47.80
CA ASP A 302 -6.64 -23.76 -49.19
C ASP A 302 -7.93 -22.98 -49.50
N SER A 303 -7.98 -22.35 -50.67
CA SER A 303 -9.06 -21.45 -51.08
C SER A 303 -9.23 -20.18 -50.22
N ALA A 304 -8.27 -19.81 -49.37
CA ALA A 304 -8.36 -18.57 -48.60
C ALA A 304 -8.36 -17.31 -49.49
N ALA A 305 -7.65 -17.33 -50.62
CA ALA A 305 -7.62 -16.27 -51.63
C ALA A 305 -8.64 -16.55 -52.74
N THR A 306 -9.92 -16.35 -52.47
CA THR A 306 -10.99 -16.48 -53.47
C THR A 306 -11.03 -15.28 -54.42
N ALA A 307 -11.67 -15.43 -55.58
CA ALA A 307 -11.86 -14.33 -56.54
C ALA A 307 -12.44 -13.07 -55.88
N ALA A 308 -13.42 -13.20 -54.98
CA ALA A 308 -14.02 -12.07 -54.26
C ALA A 308 -13.04 -11.31 -53.33
N LYS A 309 -11.91 -11.93 -52.95
CA LYS A 309 -10.88 -11.33 -52.11
C LYS A 309 -9.72 -10.75 -52.92
N ILE A 310 -9.67 -11.03 -54.21
CA ILE A 310 -8.68 -10.49 -55.15
C ILE A 310 -9.38 -9.33 -55.86
N ALA A 311 -8.86 -8.11 -55.66
CA ALA A 311 -9.42 -6.95 -56.35
C ALA A 311 -9.35 -7.12 -57.88
N ASP A 312 -10.31 -6.55 -58.59
CA ASP A 312 -10.31 -6.53 -60.05
C ASP A 312 -8.98 -5.96 -60.56
N ALA A 313 -8.41 -6.62 -61.57
CA ALA A 313 -7.08 -6.32 -62.14
C ALA A 313 -5.88 -6.44 -61.17
N ALA A 314 -6.03 -7.02 -59.97
CA ALA A 314 -4.88 -7.23 -59.07
C ALA A 314 -3.86 -8.23 -59.64
N VAL A 315 -4.33 -9.22 -60.42
CA VAL A 315 -3.46 -10.17 -61.14
C VAL A 315 -3.17 -9.61 -62.53
N ILE A 316 -2.10 -8.82 -62.63
CA ILE A 316 -1.59 -8.30 -63.92
C ILE A 316 -0.52 -9.23 -64.50
N ALA A 317 -0.22 -9.09 -65.80
CA ALA A 317 0.81 -9.87 -66.47
C ALA A 317 2.17 -9.87 -65.75
N ALA A 318 2.59 -8.75 -65.15
CA ALA A 318 3.84 -8.65 -64.38
C ALA A 318 3.85 -9.47 -63.08
N LYS A 319 2.67 -9.90 -62.59
CA LYS A 319 2.52 -10.76 -61.40
C LYS A 319 2.44 -12.24 -61.76
N LEU A 320 2.31 -12.57 -63.05
CA LEU A 320 2.30 -13.93 -63.55
C LEU A 320 3.71 -14.29 -64.03
N ALA A 321 4.25 -15.40 -63.52
CA ALA A 321 5.48 -15.97 -64.06
C ALA A 321 5.24 -16.48 -65.49
N SER A 322 6.32 -16.56 -66.29
CA SER A 322 6.25 -17.19 -67.61
C SER A 322 5.74 -18.63 -67.48
N GLY A 323 4.69 -18.97 -68.22
CA GLY A 323 4.03 -20.29 -68.15
C GLY A 323 3.08 -20.49 -66.96
N ALA A 324 2.81 -19.46 -66.14
CA ALA A 324 1.86 -19.58 -65.03
C ALA A 324 0.42 -19.88 -65.47
N VAL A 325 0.03 -19.41 -66.66
CA VAL A 325 -1.23 -19.75 -67.30
C VAL A 325 -0.98 -20.87 -68.29
N THR A 326 -1.26 -22.10 -67.89
CA THR A 326 -1.16 -23.30 -68.74
C THR A 326 -2.48 -23.59 -69.45
N SER A 327 -2.47 -24.51 -70.41
CA SER A 327 -3.71 -24.97 -71.05
C SER A 327 -4.73 -25.50 -70.04
N SER A 328 -4.31 -26.18 -68.98
CA SER A 328 -5.22 -26.62 -67.91
C SER A 328 -5.83 -25.46 -67.09
N ALA A 329 -5.21 -24.29 -67.11
CA ALA A 329 -5.72 -23.08 -66.46
C ALA A 329 -6.73 -22.34 -67.35
N LEU A 330 -6.81 -22.69 -68.64
CA LEU A 330 -7.76 -22.12 -69.60
C LEU A 330 -8.79 -23.21 -69.96
N LEU A 331 -10.06 -22.95 -69.67
CA LEU A 331 -11.13 -23.83 -70.14
C LEU A 331 -11.21 -23.79 -71.66
N ASP A 332 -11.63 -24.89 -72.30
CA ASP A 332 -11.88 -24.91 -73.74
C ASP A 332 -12.95 -23.85 -74.09
N GLY A 333 -12.61 -22.95 -75.02
CA GLY A 333 -13.44 -21.79 -75.36
C GLY A 333 -13.39 -20.64 -74.36
N GLY A 334 -12.55 -20.72 -73.33
CA GLY A 334 -12.37 -19.67 -72.31
C GLY A 334 -11.66 -18.41 -72.81
N VAL A 335 -11.06 -18.46 -74.01
CA VAL A 335 -10.55 -17.29 -74.73
C VAL A 335 -11.45 -17.05 -75.94
N ALA A 336 -12.35 -16.09 -75.82
CA ALA A 336 -13.20 -15.63 -76.90
C ALA A 336 -12.46 -14.65 -77.82
N SER A 337 -12.97 -14.42 -79.02
CA SER A 337 -12.38 -13.44 -79.95
C SER A 337 -12.32 -12.02 -79.37
N ALA A 338 -13.24 -11.66 -78.45
CA ALA A 338 -13.21 -10.36 -77.76
C ALA A 338 -12.05 -10.23 -76.77
N ASP A 339 -11.51 -11.35 -76.26
CA ASP A 339 -10.37 -11.37 -75.35
C ASP A 339 -9.04 -11.17 -76.09
N LEU A 340 -9.06 -11.36 -77.42
CA LEU A 340 -7.91 -11.15 -78.31
C LEU A 340 -8.09 -9.84 -79.08
N ALA A 341 -7.28 -8.84 -78.74
CA ALA A 341 -7.20 -7.63 -79.55
C ALA A 341 -6.81 -7.94 -81.01
N SER A 342 -7.20 -7.09 -81.96
CA SER A 342 -6.76 -7.22 -83.35
C SER A 342 -5.22 -7.25 -83.44
N GLY A 343 -4.66 -8.27 -84.08
CA GLY A 343 -3.21 -8.51 -84.14
C GLY A 343 -2.59 -9.06 -82.85
N ALA A 344 -3.38 -9.47 -81.86
CA ALA A 344 -2.86 -10.09 -80.64
C ALA A 344 -2.11 -11.40 -80.93
N VAL A 345 -2.54 -12.16 -81.93
CA VAL A 345 -1.84 -13.36 -82.44
C VAL A 345 -1.12 -12.97 -83.73
N THR A 346 0.20 -12.78 -83.66
CA THR A 346 1.06 -12.49 -84.81
C THR A 346 1.78 -13.76 -85.25
N PHE A 347 2.33 -13.78 -86.47
CA PHE A 347 3.05 -14.95 -87.01
C PHE A 347 4.12 -15.49 -86.04
N GLY A 348 4.90 -14.62 -85.40
CA GLY A 348 5.93 -15.04 -84.43
C GLY A 348 5.38 -15.65 -83.12
N LYS A 349 4.08 -15.50 -82.85
CA LYS A 349 3.39 -16.11 -81.69
C LYS A 349 2.78 -17.46 -82.02
N ILE A 350 2.66 -17.80 -83.31
CA ILE A 350 2.20 -19.10 -83.77
C ILE A 350 3.44 -19.97 -83.99
N ALA A 351 3.60 -21.03 -83.21
CA ALA A 351 4.69 -21.97 -83.42
C ALA A 351 4.53 -22.67 -84.78
N SER A 352 5.64 -23.06 -85.42
CA SER A 352 5.60 -23.86 -86.65
C SER A 352 4.80 -25.14 -86.40
N GLY A 353 3.79 -25.41 -87.25
CA GLY A 353 2.89 -26.55 -87.11
C GLY A 353 1.78 -26.40 -86.07
N ALA A 354 1.67 -25.26 -85.37
CA ALA A 354 0.57 -25.02 -84.41
C ALA A 354 -0.80 -24.86 -85.10
N VAL A 355 -0.81 -24.49 -86.39
CA VAL A 355 -2.00 -24.50 -87.24
C VAL A 355 -1.79 -25.59 -88.28
N ASP A 356 -2.37 -26.76 -88.03
CA ASP A 356 -2.39 -27.89 -88.96
C ASP A 356 -3.75 -28.00 -89.68
N ALA A 357 -3.92 -29.02 -90.51
CA ALA A 357 -5.17 -29.24 -91.25
C ALA A 357 -6.36 -29.57 -90.33
N LEU A 358 -6.14 -30.04 -89.10
CA LEU A 358 -7.20 -30.28 -88.12
C LEU A 358 -7.57 -28.98 -87.39
N ALA A 359 -6.62 -28.08 -87.19
CA ALA A 359 -6.84 -26.75 -86.61
C ALA A 359 -7.65 -25.83 -87.55
N LEU A 360 -7.62 -26.08 -88.86
CA LEU A 360 -8.41 -25.36 -89.86
C LEU A 360 -9.68 -26.14 -90.21
N ALA A 361 -10.80 -25.75 -89.61
CA ALA A 361 -12.11 -26.28 -90.03
C ALA A 361 -12.39 -25.95 -91.51
N THR A 362 -13.13 -26.80 -92.21
CA THR A 362 -13.55 -26.55 -93.61
C THR A 362 -14.23 -25.17 -93.72
N GLY A 363 -13.73 -24.32 -94.62
CA GLY A 363 -14.25 -22.97 -94.83
C GLY A 363 -13.73 -21.90 -93.84
N SER A 364 -12.86 -22.26 -92.89
CA SER A 364 -12.25 -21.30 -91.96
C SER A 364 -11.37 -20.25 -92.65
N VAL A 365 -10.74 -20.63 -93.77
CA VAL A 365 -9.95 -19.74 -94.62
C VAL A 365 -10.78 -19.37 -95.87
N GLY A 366 -11.69 -18.42 -95.71
CA GLY A 366 -12.49 -17.87 -96.81
C GLY A 366 -11.84 -16.70 -97.55
N THR A 367 -12.52 -16.15 -98.55
CA THR A 367 -12.03 -15.00 -99.35
C THR A 367 -11.77 -13.74 -98.52
N GLY A 368 -12.46 -13.57 -97.39
CA GLY A 368 -12.19 -12.50 -96.43
C GLY A 368 -11.00 -12.77 -95.50
N ALA A 369 -10.56 -14.03 -95.37
CA ALA A 369 -9.42 -14.41 -94.52
C ALA A 369 -8.07 -14.27 -95.26
N LEU A 370 -8.09 -14.28 -96.60
CA LEU A 370 -6.93 -14.08 -97.46
C LEU A 370 -7.02 -12.72 -98.14
N ALA A 371 -6.13 -11.80 -97.77
CA ALA A 371 -5.97 -10.55 -98.50
C ALA A 371 -5.45 -10.81 -99.94
N ASN A 372 -5.68 -9.87 -100.86
CA ASN A 372 -5.13 -9.96 -102.21
C ASN A 372 -3.58 -10.08 -102.16
N GLY A 373 -3.02 -11.08 -102.83
CA GLY A 373 -1.58 -11.40 -102.76
C GLY A 373 -1.12 -12.09 -101.45
N ALA A 374 -2.04 -12.51 -100.57
CA ALA A 374 -1.71 -13.28 -99.38
C ALA A 374 -1.08 -14.64 -99.76
N VAL A 375 -1.55 -15.27 -100.84
CA VAL A 375 -0.96 -16.46 -101.45
C VAL A 375 -0.33 -16.03 -102.79
N THR A 376 0.98 -16.19 -102.93
CA THR A 376 1.73 -15.89 -104.16
C THR A 376 2.42 -17.15 -104.64
N GLY A 377 2.85 -17.20 -105.90
CA GLY A 377 3.60 -18.34 -106.42
C GLY A 377 4.83 -18.71 -105.57
N ALA A 378 5.53 -17.72 -105.02
CA ALA A 378 6.67 -17.96 -104.12
C ALA A 378 6.28 -18.52 -102.74
N LYS A 379 5.01 -18.39 -102.32
CA LYS A 379 4.47 -18.93 -101.06
C LYS A 379 3.85 -20.33 -101.25
N LEU A 380 3.59 -20.73 -102.48
CA LEU A 380 3.19 -22.08 -102.84
C LEU A 380 4.45 -22.91 -103.06
N ALA A 381 4.62 -23.99 -102.30
CA ALA A 381 5.69 -24.94 -102.58
C ALA A 381 5.44 -25.61 -103.94
N ALA A 382 6.49 -26.11 -104.60
CA ALA A 382 6.33 -26.95 -105.78
C ALA A 382 5.34 -28.09 -105.49
N ASP A 383 4.43 -28.37 -106.43
CA ASP A 383 3.38 -29.38 -106.32
C ASP A 383 2.34 -29.17 -105.19
N SER A 384 2.39 -28.04 -104.48
CA SER A 384 1.38 -27.72 -103.46
C SER A 384 -0.02 -27.52 -104.05
N VAL A 385 -0.09 -27.16 -105.33
CA VAL A 385 -1.30 -27.16 -106.16
C VAL A 385 -0.97 -27.97 -107.43
N ASP A 386 -1.21 -29.29 -107.38
CA ASP A 386 -1.02 -30.19 -108.51
C ASP A 386 -2.36 -30.47 -109.21
N ALA A 387 -2.32 -31.20 -110.34
CA ALA A 387 -3.51 -31.55 -111.10
C ALA A 387 -4.54 -32.37 -110.31
N THR A 388 -4.16 -33.06 -109.23
CA THR A 388 -5.10 -33.79 -108.37
C THR A 388 -5.83 -32.87 -107.39
N LYS A 389 -5.26 -31.69 -107.11
CA LYS A 389 -5.83 -30.66 -106.24
C LYS A 389 -6.67 -29.62 -107.01
N ILE A 390 -6.49 -29.54 -108.32
CA ILE A 390 -7.37 -28.77 -109.22
C ILE A 390 -8.50 -29.70 -109.65
N VAL A 391 -9.68 -29.50 -109.08
CA VAL A 391 -10.86 -30.30 -109.43
C VAL A 391 -11.40 -29.83 -110.79
N ASN A 392 -12.02 -30.72 -111.58
CA ASN A 392 -12.67 -30.33 -112.82
C ASN A 392 -13.61 -29.13 -112.61
N ASP A 393 -13.55 -28.18 -113.53
CA ASP A 393 -14.30 -26.91 -113.52
C ASP A 393 -13.99 -25.97 -112.35
N SER A 394 -12.99 -26.26 -111.50
CA SER A 394 -12.61 -25.35 -110.40
C SER A 394 -11.86 -24.10 -110.86
N ILE A 395 -11.30 -24.14 -112.07
CA ILE A 395 -10.70 -22.99 -112.75
C ILE A 395 -11.48 -22.78 -114.05
N THR A 396 -12.36 -21.79 -114.06
CA THR A 396 -13.07 -21.34 -115.25
C THR A 396 -12.39 -20.08 -115.81
N SER A 397 -12.91 -19.55 -116.92
CA SER A 397 -12.47 -18.25 -117.44
C SER A 397 -12.67 -17.09 -116.46
N ALA A 398 -13.50 -17.25 -115.42
CA ALA A 398 -13.68 -16.25 -114.37
C ALA A 398 -12.50 -16.22 -113.38
N GLU A 399 -11.85 -17.36 -113.14
CA GLU A 399 -10.70 -17.50 -112.23
C GLU A 399 -9.35 -17.19 -112.92
N LEU A 400 -9.33 -17.17 -114.25
CA LEU A 400 -8.15 -16.77 -115.05
C LEU A 400 -8.24 -15.29 -115.43
N ALA A 401 -7.42 -14.44 -114.81
CA ALA A 401 -7.31 -13.05 -115.22
C ALA A 401 -6.82 -12.92 -116.69
N LEU A 402 -7.25 -11.89 -117.41
CA LEU A 402 -6.79 -11.64 -118.77
C LEU A 402 -5.26 -11.50 -118.81
N GLY A 403 -4.60 -12.32 -119.62
CA GLY A 403 -3.13 -12.38 -119.71
C GLY A 403 -2.44 -13.20 -118.62
N SER A 404 -3.18 -13.88 -117.73
CA SER A 404 -2.59 -14.80 -116.73
C SER A 404 -2.01 -16.07 -117.37
N VAL A 405 -2.55 -16.46 -118.53
CA VAL A 405 -2.04 -17.52 -119.39
C VAL A 405 -1.65 -16.87 -120.71
N ASP A 406 -0.42 -16.39 -120.81
CA ASP A 406 0.16 -15.83 -122.03
C ASP A 406 1.06 -16.85 -122.74
N SER A 407 1.66 -16.46 -123.87
CA SER A 407 2.58 -17.32 -124.62
C SER A 407 3.87 -17.65 -123.86
N ALA A 408 4.20 -16.92 -122.80
CA ALA A 408 5.31 -17.26 -121.92
C ALA A 408 4.89 -18.31 -120.87
N ALA A 409 3.63 -18.29 -120.42
CA ALA A 409 3.03 -19.28 -119.53
C ALA A 409 2.77 -20.62 -120.24
N ILE A 410 2.49 -20.61 -121.55
CA ILE A 410 2.36 -21.81 -122.38
C ILE A 410 3.71 -22.13 -123.03
N LEU A 411 4.53 -22.95 -122.36
CA LEU A 411 5.81 -23.39 -122.91
C LEU A 411 5.62 -24.32 -124.12
N ASN A 412 6.58 -24.33 -125.05
CA ASN A 412 6.54 -25.19 -126.24
C ASN A 412 6.34 -26.67 -125.86
N ALA A 413 5.46 -27.36 -126.58
CA ALA A 413 5.05 -28.76 -126.34
C ALA A 413 4.31 -29.04 -125.01
N THR A 414 3.89 -28.01 -124.25
CA THR A 414 3.11 -28.21 -123.02
C THR A 414 1.63 -28.50 -123.29
N ILE A 415 1.11 -28.03 -124.42
CA ILE A 415 -0.21 -28.40 -124.94
C ILE A 415 0.02 -29.31 -126.15
N GLY A 416 -0.10 -30.62 -125.94
CA GLY A 416 -0.03 -31.64 -126.98
C GLY A 416 -1.40 -32.03 -127.52
N SER A 417 -1.41 -32.93 -128.51
CA SER A 417 -2.65 -33.45 -129.09
C SER A 417 -3.53 -34.22 -128.10
N ALA A 418 -2.96 -34.68 -126.97
CA ALA A 418 -3.70 -35.31 -125.89
C ALA A 418 -4.40 -34.30 -124.96
N ASP A 419 -3.88 -33.06 -124.87
CA ASP A 419 -4.42 -31.99 -124.02
C ASP A 419 -5.56 -31.24 -124.71
N ILE A 420 -5.65 -31.36 -126.04
CA ILE A 420 -6.71 -30.81 -126.87
C ILE A 420 -7.73 -31.92 -127.12
N ALA A 421 -8.91 -31.83 -126.49
CA ALA A 421 -9.98 -32.77 -126.75
C ALA A 421 -10.41 -32.75 -128.23
N ALA A 422 -10.98 -33.86 -128.72
CA ALA A 422 -11.61 -33.89 -130.03
C ALA A 422 -12.64 -32.75 -130.15
N ASP A 423 -12.60 -32.02 -131.25
CA ASP A 423 -13.43 -30.83 -131.50
C ASP A 423 -13.22 -29.65 -130.52
N ALA A 424 -12.13 -29.62 -129.74
CA ALA A 424 -11.85 -28.48 -128.85
C ALA A 424 -11.46 -27.21 -129.64
N ILE A 425 -10.86 -27.38 -130.82
CA ILE A 425 -10.53 -26.30 -131.76
C ILE A 425 -11.42 -26.48 -133.00
N THR A 426 -12.58 -25.85 -132.99
CA THR A 426 -13.48 -25.78 -134.16
C THR A 426 -13.28 -24.47 -134.91
N ASN A 427 -13.76 -24.38 -136.16
CA ASN A 427 -13.80 -23.12 -136.92
C ASN A 427 -14.50 -21.97 -136.17
N SER A 428 -15.46 -22.29 -135.29
CA SER A 428 -16.13 -21.28 -134.45
C SER A 428 -15.30 -20.82 -133.24
N ARG A 429 -14.23 -21.54 -132.90
CA ARG A 429 -13.31 -21.26 -131.78
C ARG A 429 -11.94 -20.76 -132.24
N MET A 430 -11.68 -20.79 -133.54
CA MET A 430 -10.53 -20.17 -134.18
C MET A 430 -10.89 -18.74 -134.61
N ALA A 431 -10.04 -17.76 -134.32
CA ALA A 431 -10.19 -16.45 -134.91
C ALA A 431 -9.84 -16.49 -136.40
N ASN A 432 -10.46 -15.64 -137.23
CA ASN A 432 -9.99 -15.45 -138.60
C ASN A 432 -8.49 -15.10 -138.57
N ASP A 433 -7.73 -15.70 -139.48
CA ASP A 433 -6.28 -15.56 -139.62
C ASP A 433 -5.46 -16.09 -138.42
N SER A 434 -6.06 -16.89 -137.51
CA SER A 434 -5.30 -17.54 -136.42
C SER A 434 -4.44 -18.74 -136.88
N VAL A 435 -4.66 -19.22 -138.10
CA VAL A 435 -3.80 -20.17 -138.80
C VAL A 435 -3.61 -19.58 -140.19
N ASP A 436 -2.48 -18.94 -140.42
CA ASP A 436 -2.14 -18.34 -141.70
C ASP A 436 -0.97 -19.08 -142.37
N GLY A 437 -0.51 -18.61 -143.53
CA GLY A 437 0.39 -19.36 -144.40
C GLY A 437 1.71 -19.86 -143.75
N PRO A 438 2.39 -19.07 -142.91
CA PRO A 438 3.56 -19.46 -142.15
C PRO A 438 3.27 -20.51 -141.07
N GLU A 439 2.07 -20.54 -140.48
CA GLU A 439 1.69 -21.52 -139.47
C GLU A 439 1.37 -22.90 -140.09
N ILE A 440 0.99 -22.94 -141.36
CA ILE A 440 0.85 -24.17 -142.15
C ILE A 440 2.20 -24.51 -142.80
N VAL A 441 3.08 -25.18 -142.04
CA VAL A 441 4.38 -25.62 -142.55
C VAL A 441 4.24 -26.59 -143.74
N ASN A 442 5.19 -26.56 -144.67
CA ASN A 442 5.16 -27.40 -145.88
C ASN A 442 5.04 -28.90 -145.52
N GLY A 443 3.96 -29.54 -145.98
CA GLY A 443 3.61 -30.92 -145.64
C GLY A 443 2.65 -31.08 -144.44
N ALA A 444 2.22 -29.99 -143.79
CA ALA A 444 1.23 -30.03 -142.71
C ALA A 444 -0.17 -30.43 -143.17
N VAL A 445 -0.48 -30.23 -144.46
CA VAL A 445 -1.72 -30.70 -145.10
C VAL A 445 -1.31 -31.63 -146.26
N GLY A 446 -1.33 -32.93 -146.01
CA GLY A 446 -1.08 -33.97 -146.99
C GLY A 446 -2.34 -34.40 -147.75
N THR A 447 -2.18 -35.32 -148.71
CA THR A 447 -3.30 -35.86 -149.50
C THR A 447 -4.29 -36.69 -148.67
N LEU A 448 -3.91 -37.12 -147.46
CA LEU A 448 -4.83 -37.75 -146.50
C LEU A 448 -5.59 -36.73 -145.65
N ASP A 449 -5.05 -35.53 -145.45
CA ASP A 449 -5.66 -34.46 -144.67
C ASP A 449 -6.73 -33.69 -145.49
N LEU A 450 -6.71 -33.90 -146.80
CA LEU A 450 -7.72 -33.42 -147.75
C LEU A 450 -8.66 -34.58 -148.10
N ALA A 451 -9.93 -34.49 -147.73
CA ALA A 451 -10.94 -35.41 -148.22
C ALA A 451 -11.00 -35.38 -149.77
N ALA A 452 -11.45 -36.46 -150.41
CA ALA A 452 -11.47 -36.60 -151.88
C ALA A 452 -12.19 -35.44 -152.62
N ASP A 453 -13.09 -34.72 -151.93
CA ASP A 453 -13.84 -33.55 -152.44
C ASP A 453 -13.48 -32.23 -151.71
N ALA A 454 -12.35 -32.20 -151.00
CA ALA A 454 -11.88 -31.00 -150.30
C ALA A 454 -11.49 -29.91 -151.30
N VAL A 455 -10.86 -30.30 -152.41
CA VAL A 455 -10.45 -29.40 -153.50
C VAL A 455 -11.16 -29.82 -154.79
N THR A 456 -12.40 -29.36 -154.98
CA THR A 456 -13.15 -29.59 -156.22
C THR A 456 -12.97 -28.45 -157.21
N SER A 457 -13.18 -28.71 -158.50
CA SER A 457 -13.15 -27.67 -159.55
C SER A 457 -14.15 -26.53 -159.31
N ALA A 458 -15.20 -26.76 -158.52
CA ALA A 458 -16.14 -25.71 -158.09
C ALA A 458 -15.58 -24.83 -156.96
N LYS A 459 -14.62 -25.34 -156.18
CA LYS A 459 -13.96 -24.64 -155.06
C LYS A 459 -12.61 -24.03 -155.46
N ILE A 460 -12.01 -24.49 -156.56
CA ILE A 460 -10.90 -23.81 -157.24
C ILE A 460 -11.52 -22.72 -158.13
N GLN A 461 -11.33 -21.44 -157.78
CA GLN A 461 -11.82 -20.35 -158.62
C GLN A 461 -11.17 -20.40 -160.02
N ALA A 462 -11.91 -20.01 -161.07
CA ALA A 462 -11.36 -19.99 -162.43
C ALA A 462 -10.08 -19.13 -162.46
N ALA A 463 -8.97 -19.69 -162.96
CA ALA A 463 -7.61 -19.15 -162.94
C ALA A 463 -6.86 -19.15 -161.58
N ALA A 464 -7.37 -19.83 -160.54
CA ALA A 464 -6.67 -19.97 -159.26
C ALA A 464 -5.46 -20.93 -159.29
N VAL A 465 -5.32 -21.73 -160.34
CA VAL A 465 -4.10 -22.48 -160.65
C VAL A 465 -3.58 -21.93 -161.98
N GLY A 466 -2.67 -20.96 -161.91
CA GLY A 466 -2.04 -20.32 -163.06
C GLY A 466 -0.77 -21.04 -163.49
N ALA A 467 -0.15 -20.54 -164.56
CA ALA A 467 1.09 -21.12 -165.12
C ALA A 467 2.29 -21.05 -164.15
N GLY A 468 2.19 -20.30 -163.05
CA GLY A 468 3.20 -20.25 -161.98
C GLY A 468 3.02 -21.34 -160.92
N GLU A 469 1.81 -21.86 -160.74
CA GLU A 469 1.48 -22.89 -159.74
C GLU A 469 1.54 -24.33 -160.31
N LEU A 470 1.75 -24.49 -161.62
CA LEU A 470 1.97 -25.77 -162.30
C LEU A 470 3.44 -25.89 -162.72
N ALA A 471 4.19 -26.80 -162.10
CA ALA A 471 5.56 -27.10 -162.54
C ALA A 471 5.56 -27.71 -163.97
N ALA A 472 6.61 -27.44 -164.74
CA ALA A 472 6.67 -27.61 -166.20
C ALA A 472 6.44 -29.03 -166.77
N ASP A 473 6.24 -30.06 -165.94
CA ASP A 473 5.97 -31.45 -166.36
C ASP A 473 4.73 -32.07 -165.68
N VAL A 474 3.89 -31.27 -165.03
CA VAL A 474 2.70 -31.76 -164.28
C VAL A 474 1.54 -32.14 -165.22
N ILE A 475 1.48 -31.55 -166.42
CA ILE A 475 0.46 -31.85 -167.43
C ILE A 475 1.10 -32.61 -168.60
N ASP A 476 1.09 -33.93 -168.51
CA ASP A 476 1.46 -34.81 -169.63
C ASP A 476 0.31 -34.86 -170.65
N THR A 477 0.60 -34.49 -171.90
CA THR A 477 -0.36 -34.51 -173.02
C THR A 477 -0.90 -35.92 -173.32
N THR A 478 -0.27 -36.99 -172.84
CA THR A 478 -0.83 -38.36 -172.91
C THR A 478 -2.01 -38.60 -171.98
N LYS A 479 -2.26 -37.70 -171.01
CA LYS A 479 -3.43 -37.72 -170.11
C LYS A 479 -4.56 -36.79 -170.56
N ILE A 480 -4.42 -36.13 -171.71
CA ILE A 480 -5.46 -35.31 -172.35
C ILE A 480 -5.88 -35.98 -173.66
N LEU A 481 -6.56 -37.14 -173.61
CA LEU A 481 -7.28 -37.74 -174.76
C LEU A 481 -8.21 -38.90 -174.33
N ASN A 482 -9.43 -38.57 -173.92
CA ASN A 482 -10.71 -39.22 -174.26
C ASN A 482 -11.81 -38.76 -173.27
N GLY A 483 -12.76 -37.94 -173.74
CA GLY A 483 -14.02 -37.64 -173.06
C GLY A 483 -13.94 -36.55 -172.01
#